data_AF-A0A7V0QIE1-F1
#
_entry.id   AF-A0A7V0QIE1-F1
#
_cell.length_a   1.000
_cell.length_b   1.000
_cell.length_c   1.000
_cell.angle_alpha   90.00
_cell.angle_beta   90.00
_cell.angle_gamma   90.00
#
_symmetry.space_group_name_H-M   'P 1'
#
loop_
_entity.id
_entity.type
_entity.pdbx_description
1 polymer ?
#
loop_
_entity_poly.entity_id
_entity_poly.type
_entity_poly.pdbx_seq_one_letter_code
_entity_poly.pdbx_strand_id
1 'polypeptide(L)'
;FDVEATAAFAQLPTITEVGMASLVAGANTRLGLVETGKSGVGIKAGDSILKDRKTRIKYFTNLMHNENIVVLKLNELMKPSKKRREDIAQTDMILVTSQEIDRLGEEVEDEEEARRFMDEVLGKLRRAIRKLGDLGVEKIVISADHGYLFVDEIEEGLKIDPPGGNTADLRSRVWIGKGGARAPGSLRINSDQIGLAGDLELVFPVGLGCYRKRGPYRGYFHGGISLQEALVPVITITVLKKSELASAVEASVQLKLAKPKITTRFFSIEVRYVVGGLFDFMGVAKQDTKRVKVVVRAGRQNVGKAAMAAYGFEEGRSEAEIVLERDKPNAITMMLTEEFESPVVSVHVLDALTDVELASLKNIPVEISI
;
A
#
# COMPACT_ATOMS: atom_id res chain seq x y z
N PHE A 1 -1.66 3.45 17.75
CA PHE A 1 -2.80 3.61 16.84
C PHE A 1 -3.91 2.72 17.35
N ASP A 2 -5.13 3.22 17.35
CA ASP A 2 -6.34 2.42 17.45
C ASP A 2 -6.87 2.19 16.02
N VAL A 3 -7.32 0.98 15.70
CA VAL A 3 -7.59 0.55 14.33
C VAL A 3 -8.91 -0.20 14.28
N GLU A 4 -9.83 0.33 13.48
CA GLU A 4 -11.08 -0.33 13.12
C GLU A 4 -11.05 -0.68 11.63
N ALA A 5 -11.41 -1.90 11.30
CA ALA A 5 -11.49 -2.37 9.92
C ALA A 5 -12.87 -2.93 9.63
N THR A 6 -13.49 -2.44 8.57
CA THR A 6 -14.76 -2.94 8.04
C THR A 6 -14.64 -3.19 6.54
N ALA A 7 -15.53 -4.01 6.00
CA ALA A 7 -15.64 -4.21 4.56
C ALA A 7 -16.76 -3.32 4.01
N ALA A 8 -16.55 -2.79 2.81
CA ALA A 8 -17.55 -2.09 2.03
C ALA A 8 -17.62 -2.67 0.61
N PHE A 9 -18.74 -2.44 -0.08
CA PHE A 9 -18.84 -2.71 -1.50
C PHE A 9 -18.26 -1.54 -2.30
N ALA A 10 -17.35 -1.83 -3.23
CA ALA A 10 -16.96 -0.90 -4.27
C ALA A 10 -18.16 -0.56 -5.16
N GLN A 11 -18.17 0.66 -5.68
CA GLN A 11 -19.18 1.04 -6.66
C GLN A 11 -18.97 0.22 -7.93
N LEU A 12 -20.01 -0.47 -8.37
CA LEU A 12 -20.01 -1.14 -9.66
C LEU A 12 -20.16 -0.12 -10.80
N PRO A 13 -19.57 -0.37 -11.99
CA PRO A 13 -18.57 -1.40 -12.27
C PRO A 13 -17.26 -1.09 -11.54
N THR A 14 -16.51 -2.13 -11.15
CA THR A 14 -15.27 -2.02 -10.35
C THR A 14 -14.07 -1.52 -11.16
N ILE A 15 -14.26 -0.41 -11.88
CA ILE A 15 -13.23 0.28 -12.66
C ILE A 15 -12.82 1.57 -11.95
N THR A 16 -11.57 1.99 -12.17
CA THR A 16 -10.94 3.14 -11.51
C THR A 16 -11.72 4.45 -11.70
N GLU A 17 -12.29 4.70 -12.88
CA GLU A 17 -13.06 5.92 -13.16
C GLU A 17 -14.28 6.04 -12.24
N VAL A 18 -14.96 4.91 -11.98
CA VAL A 18 -16.18 4.84 -11.20
C VAL A 18 -15.86 4.79 -9.70
N GLY A 19 -14.97 3.90 -9.28
CA GLY A 19 -14.65 3.72 -7.87
C GLY A 19 -14.03 4.97 -7.24
N MET A 20 -13.00 5.56 -7.85
CA MET A 20 -12.38 6.77 -7.31
C MET A 20 -13.30 7.99 -7.36
N ALA A 21 -14.21 8.09 -8.34
CA ALA A 21 -15.21 9.15 -8.35
C ALA A 21 -16.18 8.99 -7.17
N SER A 22 -16.59 7.77 -6.87
CA SER A 22 -17.49 7.45 -5.75
C SER A 22 -16.86 7.78 -4.39
N LEU A 23 -15.54 7.55 -4.24
CA LEU A 23 -14.81 7.89 -3.01
C LEU A 23 -14.76 9.41 -2.73
N VAL A 24 -14.88 10.27 -3.75
CA VAL A 24 -14.75 11.73 -3.59
C VAL A 24 -16.07 12.49 -3.75
N ALA A 25 -17.14 11.83 -4.20
CA ALA A 25 -18.38 12.51 -4.54
C ALA A 25 -19.23 12.93 -3.32
N GLY A 26 -18.98 12.34 -2.14
CA GLY A 26 -19.75 12.56 -0.92
C GLY A 26 -20.99 11.67 -0.83
N ALA A 27 -21.33 11.23 0.38
CA ALA A 27 -22.35 10.19 0.63
C ALA A 27 -23.78 10.58 0.17
N ASN A 28 -24.09 11.88 0.13
CA ASN A 28 -25.42 12.38 -0.24
C ASN A 28 -25.53 12.76 -1.73
N THR A 29 -24.48 12.52 -2.52
CA THR A 29 -24.45 12.93 -3.92
C THR A 29 -25.03 11.84 -4.80
N ARG A 30 -26.08 12.19 -5.54
CA ARG A 30 -26.59 11.31 -6.60
C ARG A 30 -25.57 11.24 -7.74
N LEU A 31 -25.08 10.04 -8.01
CA LEU A 31 -24.15 9.77 -9.09
C LEU A 31 -24.87 9.29 -10.35
N GLY A 32 -24.28 9.56 -11.50
CA GLY A 32 -24.74 9.02 -12.78
C GLY A 32 -23.60 8.55 -13.67
N LEU A 33 -23.81 7.46 -14.38
CA LEU A 33 -22.83 6.94 -15.34
C LEU A 33 -23.05 7.60 -16.70
N VAL A 34 -22.01 8.24 -17.24
CA VAL A 34 -22.10 8.98 -18.51
C VAL A 34 -20.92 8.66 -19.43
N GLU A 35 -21.16 8.73 -20.73
CA GLU A 35 -20.10 8.68 -21.75
C GLU A 35 -19.26 9.97 -21.73
N THR A 36 -17.94 9.87 -21.95
CA THR A 36 -17.02 11.01 -21.82
C THR A 36 -16.25 11.38 -23.09
N GLY A 37 -16.73 10.95 -24.25
CA GLY A 37 -16.12 11.20 -25.56
C GLY A 37 -16.16 9.97 -26.45
N LYS A 38 -15.21 9.81 -27.37
CA LYS A 38 -15.21 8.70 -28.36
C LYS A 38 -15.11 7.31 -27.73
N SER A 39 -14.48 7.16 -26.56
CA SER A 39 -14.43 5.90 -25.80
C SER A 39 -14.11 6.23 -24.35
N GLY A 40 -14.91 5.73 -23.42
CA GLY A 40 -14.71 5.90 -21.98
C GLY A 40 -15.90 6.52 -21.27
N VAL A 41 -16.02 6.17 -19.99
CA VAL A 41 -17.10 6.62 -19.11
C VAL A 41 -16.57 7.48 -17.98
N GLY A 42 -17.48 8.19 -17.32
CA GLY A 42 -17.19 8.96 -16.11
C GLY A 42 -18.44 9.07 -15.26
N ILE A 43 -18.28 9.68 -14.08
CA ILE A 43 -19.37 9.86 -13.14
C ILE A 43 -19.83 11.31 -13.14
N LYS A 44 -21.11 11.52 -13.46
CA LYS A 44 -21.79 12.79 -13.25
C LYS A 44 -22.15 12.94 -11.77
N ALA A 45 -21.71 14.03 -11.15
CA ALA A 45 -22.00 14.41 -9.78
C ALA A 45 -22.44 15.88 -9.78
N GLY A 46 -23.75 16.11 -9.64
CA GLY A 46 -24.34 17.44 -9.89
C GLY A 46 -24.05 17.92 -11.32
N ASP A 47 -23.43 19.11 -11.42
CA ASP A 47 -23.03 19.72 -12.70
C ASP A 47 -21.62 19.32 -13.16
N SER A 48 -20.91 18.49 -12.38
CA SER A 48 -19.55 18.06 -12.69
C SER A 48 -19.53 16.66 -13.31
N ILE A 49 -18.57 16.43 -14.21
CA ILE A 49 -18.23 15.10 -14.73
C ILE A 49 -16.85 14.71 -14.19
N LEU A 50 -16.82 13.70 -13.34
CA LEU A 50 -15.64 13.13 -12.71
C LEU A 50 -15.12 12.00 -13.60
N LYS A 51 -14.16 12.33 -14.45
CA LYS A 51 -13.59 11.39 -15.45
C LYS A 51 -12.10 11.16 -15.30
N ASP A 52 -11.42 12.02 -14.54
CA ASP A 52 -9.98 11.97 -14.36
C ASP A 52 -9.59 12.49 -12.98
N ARG A 53 -8.31 12.38 -12.62
CA ARG A 53 -7.80 12.85 -11.32
C ARG A 53 -8.04 14.35 -11.11
N LYS A 54 -7.94 15.17 -12.16
CA LYS A 54 -8.05 16.63 -12.08
C LYS A 54 -9.49 17.05 -11.73
N THR A 55 -10.47 16.49 -12.43
CA THR A 55 -11.91 16.73 -12.20
C THR A 55 -12.34 16.22 -10.82
N ARG A 56 -11.87 15.03 -10.41
CA ARG A 56 -12.12 14.46 -9.07
C ARG A 56 -11.59 15.35 -7.94
N ILE A 57 -10.33 15.82 -8.02
CA ILE A 57 -9.76 16.71 -7.01
C ILE A 57 -10.49 18.04 -6.97
N LYS A 58 -10.76 18.66 -8.14
CA LYS A 58 -11.49 19.93 -8.20
C LYS A 58 -12.86 19.81 -7.53
N TYR A 59 -13.59 18.73 -7.82
CA TYR A 59 -14.88 18.47 -7.21
C TYR A 59 -14.77 18.29 -5.69
N PHE A 60 -13.83 17.46 -5.24
CA PHE A 60 -13.59 17.20 -3.82
C PHE A 60 -13.26 18.49 -3.05
N THR A 61 -12.36 19.32 -3.58
CA THR A 61 -11.99 20.60 -2.96
C THR A 61 -13.18 21.54 -2.87
N ASN A 62 -14.00 21.63 -3.91
CA ASN A 62 -15.22 22.43 -3.89
C ASN A 62 -16.23 21.92 -2.85
N LEU A 63 -16.40 20.59 -2.75
CA LEU A 63 -17.35 19.96 -1.82
C LEU A 63 -17.00 20.22 -0.35
N MET A 64 -15.71 20.22 -0.02
CA MET A 64 -15.23 20.44 1.35
C MET A 64 -15.28 21.90 1.78
N HIS A 65 -15.58 22.84 0.87
CA HIS A 65 -15.54 24.29 1.11
C HIS A 65 -14.23 24.76 1.78
N ASN A 66 -13.14 24.03 1.56
CA ASN A 66 -11.87 24.23 2.24
C ASN A 66 -10.77 24.47 1.21
N GLU A 67 -10.20 25.67 1.23
CA GLU A 67 -9.09 26.04 0.34
C GLU A 67 -7.75 25.43 0.76
N ASN A 68 -7.65 24.93 1.99
CA ASN A 68 -6.41 24.43 2.59
C ASN A 68 -6.22 22.91 2.45
N ILE A 69 -6.90 22.22 1.53
CA ILE A 69 -6.72 20.77 1.34
C ILE A 69 -5.35 20.48 0.74
N VAL A 70 -4.60 19.58 1.39
CA VAL A 70 -3.32 19.09 0.86
C VAL A 70 -3.55 17.80 0.08
N VAL A 71 -3.24 17.82 -1.21
CA VAL A 71 -3.34 16.65 -2.09
C VAL A 71 -1.96 16.09 -2.40
N LEU A 72 -1.77 14.80 -2.14
CA LEU A 72 -0.50 14.09 -2.28
C LEU A 72 -0.68 12.77 -3.01
N LYS A 73 0.39 12.30 -3.66
CA LYS A 73 0.55 10.89 -4.02
C LYS A 73 1.24 10.14 -2.88
N LEU A 74 0.97 8.85 -2.73
CA LEU A 74 1.58 8.01 -1.69
C LEU A 74 3.11 8.13 -1.64
N ASN A 75 3.79 8.09 -2.79
CA ASN A 75 5.25 8.20 -2.84
C ASN A 75 5.80 9.56 -2.35
N GLU A 76 5.01 10.64 -2.39
CA GLU A 76 5.44 11.95 -1.86
C GLU A 76 5.63 11.91 -0.32
N LEU A 77 4.99 10.97 0.37
CA LEU A 77 5.11 10.78 1.82
C LEU A 77 6.36 10.00 2.25
N MET A 78 7.05 9.34 1.31
CA MET A 78 8.26 8.57 1.66
C MET A 78 9.38 9.52 2.08
N LYS A 79 9.52 10.65 1.37
CA LYS A 79 10.52 11.69 1.63
C LYS A 79 9.93 13.09 1.37
N PRO A 80 8.95 13.55 2.19
CA PRO A 80 8.34 14.85 1.99
C PRO A 80 9.37 15.96 2.21
N SER A 81 9.33 16.99 1.38
CA SER A 81 10.14 18.18 1.56
C SER A 81 9.78 18.90 2.87
N LYS A 82 10.61 19.87 3.30
CA LYS A 82 10.29 20.71 4.47
C LYS A 82 8.93 21.40 4.30
N LYS A 83 8.73 22.06 3.15
CA LYS A 83 7.45 22.70 2.80
C LYS A 83 6.27 21.72 2.86
N ARG A 84 6.40 20.52 2.29
CA ARG A 84 5.31 19.53 2.33
C ARG A 84 4.96 19.09 3.75
N ARG A 85 5.94 19.02 4.65
CA ARG A 85 5.68 18.72 6.07
C ARG A 85 4.93 19.85 6.77
N GLU A 86 5.27 21.10 6.45
CA GLU A 86 4.57 22.28 6.94
C GLU A 86 3.12 22.32 6.42
N ASP A 87 2.93 22.10 5.11
CA ASP A 87 1.59 22.01 4.49
C ASP A 87 0.72 20.95 5.21
N ILE A 88 1.28 19.75 5.45
CA ILE A 88 0.58 18.65 6.14
C ILE A 88 0.23 19.02 7.59
N ALA A 89 1.12 19.71 8.31
CA ALA A 89 0.90 20.06 9.71
C ALA A 89 -0.10 21.21 9.90
N GLN A 90 -0.37 21.99 8.85
CA GLN A 90 -1.24 23.18 8.90
C GLN A 90 -2.62 22.98 8.25
N THR A 91 -2.88 21.82 7.66
CA THR A 91 -4.15 21.51 6.99
C THR A 91 -5.10 20.73 7.87
N ASP A 92 -6.40 20.96 7.68
CA ASP A 92 -7.46 20.17 8.31
C ASP A 92 -7.80 18.89 7.52
N MET A 93 -7.40 18.81 6.24
CA MET A 93 -7.78 17.70 5.37
C MET A 93 -6.68 17.35 4.36
N ILE A 94 -6.34 16.06 4.31
CA ILE A 94 -5.32 15.54 3.41
C ILE A 94 -5.96 14.47 2.52
N LEU A 95 -5.80 14.61 1.20
CA LEU A 95 -6.17 13.59 0.24
C LEU A 95 -4.91 12.93 -0.32
N VAL A 96 -4.71 11.65 0.03
CA VAL A 96 -3.60 10.84 -0.49
C VAL A 96 -4.14 9.88 -1.55
N THR A 97 -3.60 9.96 -2.77
CA THR A 97 -3.96 9.04 -3.86
C THR A 97 -2.83 8.06 -4.15
N SER A 98 -3.18 6.81 -4.47
CA SER A 98 -2.27 5.73 -4.86
C SER A 98 -2.77 5.10 -6.16
N GLN A 99 -1.86 4.73 -7.06
CA GLN A 99 -2.13 4.00 -8.31
C GLN A 99 -1.13 2.86 -8.54
N GLU A 100 -0.25 2.63 -7.56
CA GLU A 100 0.89 1.74 -7.71
C GLU A 100 0.48 0.30 -8.00
N ILE A 101 -0.48 -0.25 -7.26
CA ILE A 101 -0.94 -1.64 -7.43
C ILE A 101 -1.53 -1.83 -8.84
N ASP A 102 -2.44 -0.96 -9.23
CA ASP A 102 -3.13 -1.06 -10.53
C ASP A 102 -2.16 -0.93 -11.69
N ARG A 103 -1.29 0.09 -11.65
CA ARG A 103 -0.24 0.27 -12.65
C ARG A 103 0.69 -0.93 -12.74
N LEU A 104 1.10 -1.51 -11.60
CA LEU A 104 1.97 -2.68 -11.58
C LEU A 104 1.27 -3.91 -12.17
N GLY A 105 0.01 -4.14 -11.83
CA GLY A 105 -0.77 -5.24 -12.39
C GLY A 105 -1.01 -5.14 -13.88
N GLU A 106 -1.20 -3.92 -14.41
CA GLU A 106 -1.44 -3.71 -15.84
C GLU A 106 -0.16 -3.65 -16.69
N GLU A 107 0.90 -3.02 -16.18
CA GLU A 107 2.11 -2.70 -16.97
C GLU A 107 3.23 -3.75 -16.87
N VAL A 108 3.37 -4.45 -15.73
CA VAL A 108 4.44 -5.44 -15.52
C VAL A 108 4.07 -6.76 -16.17
N GLU A 109 4.98 -7.33 -16.97
CA GLU A 109 4.74 -8.59 -17.68
C GLU A 109 5.00 -9.82 -16.80
N ASP A 110 6.01 -9.74 -15.93
CA ASP A 110 6.35 -10.80 -14.99
C ASP A 110 5.43 -10.73 -13.75
N GLU A 111 4.63 -11.77 -13.57
CA GLU A 111 3.66 -11.84 -12.48
C GLU A 111 4.32 -11.87 -11.09
N GLU A 112 5.43 -12.59 -10.93
CA GLU A 112 6.12 -12.65 -9.64
C GLU A 112 6.71 -11.29 -9.29
N GLU A 113 7.29 -10.59 -10.27
CA GLU A 113 7.80 -9.24 -10.11
C GLU A 113 6.67 -8.27 -9.72
N ALA A 114 5.53 -8.33 -10.40
CA ALA A 114 4.36 -7.53 -10.06
C ALA A 114 3.89 -7.77 -8.62
N ARG A 115 3.78 -9.05 -8.20
CA ARG A 115 3.38 -9.42 -6.83
C ARG A 115 4.37 -8.91 -5.78
N ARG A 116 5.68 -9.02 -6.02
CA ARG A 116 6.72 -8.48 -5.13
C ARG A 116 6.59 -6.96 -4.98
N PHE A 117 6.38 -6.24 -6.09
CA PHE A 117 6.19 -4.80 -6.02
C PHE A 117 4.88 -4.38 -5.35
N MET A 118 3.80 -5.16 -5.49
CA MET A 118 2.55 -4.92 -4.76
C MET A 118 2.77 -5.03 -3.24
N ASP A 119 3.55 -6.00 -2.76
CA ASP A 119 3.91 -6.12 -1.35
C ASP A 119 4.69 -4.89 -0.83
N GLU A 120 5.57 -4.32 -1.66
CA GLU A 120 6.28 -3.08 -1.29
C GLU A 120 5.33 -1.89 -1.09
N VAL A 121 4.21 -1.83 -1.82
CA VAL A 121 3.19 -0.78 -1.65
C VAL A 121 2.59 -0.84 -0.25
N LEU A 122 2.36 -2.03 0.31
CA LEU A 122 1.89 -2.20 1.69
C LEU A 122 2.91 -1.63 2.69
N GLY A 123 4.20 -1.86 2.45
CA GLY A 123 5.29 -1.23 3.23
C GLY A 123 5.27 0.30 3.14
N LYS A 124 5.02 0.85 1.95
CA LYS A 124 4.88 2.31 1.73
C LYS A 124 3.66 2.87 2.47
N LEU A 125 2.51 2.20 2.42
CA LEU A 125 1.30 2.58 3.16
C LEU A 125 1.56 2.65 4.67
N ARG A 126 2.20 1.63 5.24
CA ARG A 126 2.56 1.60 6.67
C ARG A 126 3.47 2.77 7.06
N ARG A 127 4.46 3.10 6.24
CA ARG A 127 5.34 4.25 6.48
C ARG A 127 4.60 5.58 6.35
N ALA A 128 3.72 5.70 5.36
CA ALA A 128 2.89 6.89 5.16
C ALA A 128 1.97 7.16 6.35
N ILE A 129 1.27 6.15 6.87
CA ILE A 129 0.40 6.26 8.05
C ILE A 129 1.16 6.85 9.24
N ARG A 130 2.36 6.33 9.52
CA ARG A 130 3.19 6.83 10.62
C ARG A 130 3.67 8.25 10.38
N LYS A 131 4.15 8.54 9.17
CA LYS A 131 4.59 9.88 8.78
C LYS A 131 3.49 10.91 9.01
N LEU A 132 2.26 10.58 8.63
CA LEU A 132 1.10 11.43 8.84
C LEU A 132 0.83 11.62 10.33
N GLY A 133 0.83 10.54 11.13
CA GLY A 133 0.69 10.63 12.58
C GLY A 133 1.78 11.48 13.26
N ASP A 134 3.04 11.33 12.85
CA ASP A 134 4.18 12.12 13.35
C ASP A 134 4.07 13.61 12.97
N LEU A 135 3.35 13.91 11.88
CA LEU A 135 3.06 15.27 11.42
C LEU A 135 1.75 15.83 12.01
N GLY A 136 1.16 15.14 12.99
CA GLY A 136 0.00 15.63 13.74
C GLY A 136 -1.36 15.19 13.20
N VAL A 137 -1.41 14.32 12.18
CA VAL A 137 -2.69 13.80 11.68
C VAL A 137 -3.32 12.87 12.73
N GLU A 138 -4.52 13.20 13.18
CA GLU A 138 -5.19 12.48 14.27
C GLU A 138 -6.01 11.28 13.80
N LYS A 139 -6.58 11.35 12.58
CA LYS A 139 -7.44 10.31 12.01
C LYS A 139 -7.10 10.06 10.55
N ILE A 140 -6.91 8.80 10.20
CA ILE A 140 -6.57 8.37 8.84
C ILE A 140 -7.60 7.33 8.40
N VAL A 141 -8.24 7.56 7.26
CA VAL A 141 -9.15 6.59 6.63
C VAL A 141 -8.49 6.07 5.36
N ILE A 142 -8.40 4.75 5.24
CA ILE A 142 -7.81 4.05 4.09
C ILE A 142 -8.92 3.24 3.44
N SER A 143 -9.06 3.40 2.12
CA SER A 143 -9.97 2.60 1.31
C SER A 143 -9.36 2.34 -0.07
N ALA A 144 -9.94 1.40 -0.80
CA ALA A 144 -9.71 1.20 -2.22
C ALA A 144 -10.96 1.61 -3.02
N ASP A 145 -10.76 1.93 -4.30
CA ASP A 145 -11.80 2.20 -5.29
C ASP A 145 -12.41 0.91 -5.85
N HIS A 146 -11.59 -0.12 -6.00
CA HIS A 146 -11.97 -1.49 -6.32
C HIS A 146 -10.89 -2.47 -5.84
N GLY A 147 -11.23 -3.76 -5.83
CA GLY A 147 -10.24 -4.82 -5.82
C GLY A 147 -9.94 -5.33 -7.24
N TYR A 148 -9.34 -6.51 -7.34
CA TYR A 148 -8.91 -7.08 -8.60
C TYR A 148 -8.86 -8.61 -8.53
N LEU A 149 -8.87 -9.24 -9.70
CA LEU A 149 -8.43 -10.62 -9.89
C LEU A 149 -6.98 -10.60 -10.37
N PHE A 150 -6.15 -11.49 -9.83
CA PHE A 150 -4.78 -11.69 -10.31
C PHE A 150 -4.49 -13.18 -10.44
N VAL A 151 -4.59 -13.68 -11.68
CA VAL A 151 -4.49 -15.09 -12.06
C VAL A 151 -3.40 -15.28 -13.11
N ASP A 152 -2.78 -16.45 -13.17
CA ASP A 152 -1.64 -16.72 -14.04
C ASP A 152 -2.01 -16.61 -15.53
N GLU A 153 -3.12 -17.25 -15.93
CA GLU A 153 -3.65 -17.21 -17.29
C GLU A 153 -5.18 -17.27 -17.29
N ILE A 154 -5.81 -16.65 -18.29
CA ILE A 154 -7.22 -16.83 -18.60
C ILE A 154 -7.35 -17.83 -19.75
N GLU A 155 -7.91 -18.99 -19.44
CA GLU A 155 -8.24 -20.02 -20.43
C GLU A 155 -9.14 -19.46 -21.54
N GLU A 156 -8.93 -19.89 -22.80
CA GLU A 156 -9.75 -19.46 -23.94
C GLU A 156 -11.24 -19.77 -23.77
N GLY A 157 -11.59 -20.83 -23.06
CA GLY A 157 -12.98 -21.19 -22.74
C GLY A 157 -13.68 -20.20 -21.81
N LEU A 158 -12.91 -19.40 -21.05
CA LEU A 158 -13.42 -18.33 -20.20
C LEU A 158 -13.52 -16.99 -20.94
N LYS A 159 -13.04 -16.92 -22.20
CA LYS A 159 -13.14 -15.72 -23.02
C LYS A 159 -14.45 -15.73 -23.81
N ILE A 160 -15.23 -14.66 -23.68
CA ILE A 160 -16.51 -14.48 -24.38
C ILE A 160 -16.47 -13.25 -25.28
N ASP A 161 -17.29 -13.23 -26.33
CA ASP A 161 -17.36 -12.05 -27.21
C ASP A 161 -18.19 -10.94 -26.56
N PRO A 162 -17.79 -9.66 -26.72
CA PRO A 162 -18.56 -8.55 -26.18
C PRO A 162 -19.92 -8.43 -26.87
N PRO A 163 -20.94 -7.87 -26.20
CA PRO A 163 -22.27 -7.67 -26.77
C PRO A 163 -22.31 -6.94 -28.12
N GLY A 164 -21.33 -6.08 -28.41
CA GLY A 164 -21.36 -5.19 -29.58
C GLY A 164 -22.41 -4.10 -29.43
N GLY A 165 -22.96 -3.60 -30.55
CA GLY A 165 -23.89 -2.46 -30.52
C GLY A 165 -23.18 -1.12 -30.28
N ASN A 166 -23.86 -0.18 -29.62
CA ASN A 166 -23.26 1.12 -29.30
C ASN A 166 -22.39 1.00 -28.03
N THR A 167 -21.12 0.70 -28.21
CA THR A 167 -20.17 0.50 -27.10
C THR A 167 -19.62 1.84 -26.63
N ALA A 168 -19.86 2.17 -25.36
CA ALA A 168 -19.25 3.34 -24.70
C ALA A 168 -17.84 3.00 -24.16
N ASP A 169 -17.69 1.82 -23.56
CA ASP A 169 -16.43 1.32 -23.00
C ASP A 169 -16.41 -0.21 -23.01
N LEU A 170 -15.23 -0.79 -23.27
CA LEU A 170 -15.01 -2.23 -23.23
C LEU A 170 -13.74 -2.51 -22.43
N ARG A 171 -13.93 -3.13 -21.26
CA ARG A 171 -12.88 -3.65 -20.39
C ARG A 171 -12.90 -5.17 -20.39
N SER A 172 -11.89 -5.80 -19.78
CA SER A 172 -11.82 -7.26 -19.73
C SER A 172 -13.00 -7.87 -18.96
N ARG A 173 -13.52 -7.16 -17.96
CA ARG A 173 -14.54 -7.69 -17.03
C ARG A 173 -15.89 -6.99 -17.12
N VAL A 174 -16.01 -5.99 -17.98
CA VAL A 174 -17.27 -5.26 -18.20
C VAL A 174 -17.31 -4.66 -19.59
N TRP A 175 -18.47 -4.76 -20.22
CA TRP A 175 -18.85 -3.96 -21.38
C TRP A 175 -19.89 -2.94 -20.92
N ILE A 176 -19.74 -1.70 -21.38
CA ILE A 176 -20.65 -0.59 -21.06
C ILE A 176 -21.12 0.02 -22.37
N GLY A 177 -22.43 0.18 -22.54
CA GLY A 177 -22.99 0.73 -23.77
C GLY A 177 -24.49 0.59 -23.86
N LYS A 178 -25.01 0.56 -25.09
CA LYS A 178 -26.44 0.42 -25.39
C LYS A 178 -26.66 -0.60 -26.51
N GLY A 179 -27.61 -1.50 -26.30
CA GLY A 179 -28.02 -2.53 -27.26
C GLY A 179 -27.04 -3.70 -27.32
N GLY A 180 -26.78 -4.19 -28.54
CA GLY A 180 -25.94 -5.37 -28.77
C GLY A 180 -26.66 -6.70 -28.51
N ALA A 181 -25.96 -7.80 -28.79
CA ALA A 181 -26.45 -9.14 -28.61
C ALA A 181 -26.49 -9.55 -27.12
N ARG A 182 -27.31 -10.56 -26.80
CA ARG A 182 -27.17 -11.29 -25.54
C ARG A 182 -25.90 -12.13 -25.61
N ALA A 183 -24.91 -11.80 -24.78
CA ALA A 183 -23.70 -12.60 -24.64
C ALA A 183 -23.98 -13.75 -23.65
N PRO A 184 -23.95 -15.03 -24.06
CA PRO A 184 -24.08 -16.16 -23.14
C PRO A 184 -22.99 -16.11 -22.06
N GLY A 185 -23.31 -16.55 -20.83
CA GLY A 185 -22.36 -16.49 -19.72
C GLY A 185 -22.08 -15.07 -19.21
N SER A 186 -23.03 -14.14 -19.39
CA SER A 186 -22.93 -12.78 -18.87
C SER A 186 -24.19 -12.32 -18.15
N LEU A 187 -24.01 -11.38 -17.22
CA LEU A 187 -25.07 -10.67 -16.52
C LEU A 187 -25.19 -9.26 -17.11
N ARG A 188 -26.37 -8.92 -17.66
CA ARG A 188 -26.70 -7.59 -18.14
C ARG A 188 -27.58 -6.87 -17.13
N ILE A 189 -27.21 -5.65 -16.76
CA ILE A 189 -27.98 -4.76 -15.88
C ILE A 189 -27.95 -3.32 -16.39
N ASN A 190 -28.92 -2.53 -16.00
CA ASN A 190 -28.90 -1.08 -16.21
C ASN A 190 -28.11 -0.39 -15.08
N SER A 191 -27.50 0.74 -15.41
CA SER A 191 -26.72 1.56 -14.46
C SER A 191 -27.54 2.00 -13.23
N ASP A 192 -28.84 2.24 -13.38
CA ASP A 192 -29.71 2.64 -12.27
C ASP A 192 -29.90 1.54 -11.22
N GLN A 193 -29.84 0.27 -11.63
CA GLN A 193 -29.93 -0.89 -10.73
C GLN A 193 -28.74 -1.00 -9.76
N ILE A 194 -27.63 -0.32 -10.06
CA ILE A 194 -26.43 -0.24 -9.22
C ILE A 194 -26.22 1.17 -8.63
N GLY A 195 -27.27 1.98 -8.60
CA GLY A 195 -27.24 3.30 -7.97
C GLY A 195 -26.61 4.41 -8.81
N LEU A 196 -26.33 4.16 -10.10
CA LEU A 196 -25.81 5.16 -11.02
C LEU A 196 -26.92 5.60 -11.99
N ALA A 197 -27.40 6.84 -11.86
CA ALA A 197 -28.38 7.37 -12.81
C ALA A 197 -27.84 7.38 -14.25
N GLY A 198 -28.67 7.01 -15.22
CA GLY A 198 -28.28 6.98 -16.63
C GLY A 198 -29.09 5.96 -17.40
N ASP A 199 -28.76 5.83 -18.68
CA ASP A 199 -29.38 4.87 -19.61
C ASP A 199 -28.36 3.91 -20.22
N LEU A 200 -27.17 3.82 -19.59
CA LEU A 200 -26.14 2.86 -19.97
C LEU A 200 -26.43 1.49 -19.37
N GLU A 201 -26.26 0.47 -20.20
CA GLU A 201 -26.26 -0.94 -19.82
C GLU A 201 -24.83 -1.37 -19.49
N LEU A 202 -24.71 -2.22 -18.49
CA LEU A 202 -23.47 -2.89 -18.10
C LEU A 202 -23.65 -4.39 -18.28
N VAL A 203 -22.70 -5.02 -18.95
CA VAL A 203 -22.69 -6.46 -19.15
C VAL A 203 -21.39 -7.02 -18.57
N PHE A 204 -21.53 -7.92 -17.61
CA PHE A 204 -20.43 -8.52 -16.85
C PHE A 204 -20.31 -10.00 -17.21
N PRO A 205 -19.13 -10.53 -17.56
CA PRO A 205 -18.92 -11.96 -17.63
C PRO A 205 -19.17 -12.63 -16.27
N VAL A 206 -19.73 -13.83 -16.26
CA VAL A 206 -19.95 -14.60 -15.03
C VAL A 206 -18.64 -15.26 -14.57
N GLY A 207 -18.43 -15.32 -13.25
CA GLY A 207 -17.26 -15.97 -12.65
C GLY A 207 -15.94 -15.27 -13.00
N LEU A 208 -14.95 -16.03 -13.46
CA LEU A 208 -13.64 -15.54 -13.88
C LEU A 208 -13.59 -15.20 -15.39
N GLY A 209 -14.73 -15.18 -16.07
CA GLY A 209 -14.79 -14.88 -17.50
C GLY A 209 -14.28 -13.50 -17.88
N CYS A 210 -13.76 -13.36 -19.10
CA CYS A 210 -13.27 -12.10 -19.65
C CYS A 210 -13.78 -11.87 -21.07
N TYR A 211 -13.97 -10.61 -21.47
CA TYR A 211 -14.30 -10.28 -22.85
C TYR A 211 -13.08 -10.39 -23.76
N ARG A 212 -13.31 -10.93 -24.96
CA ARG A 212 -12.38 -10.82 -26.08
C ARG A 212 -12.22 -9.36 -26.48
N LYS A 213 -11.09 -8.76 -26.09
CA LYS A 213 -10.67 -7.41 -26.49
C LYS A 213 -9.26 -7.42 -27.10
N ARG A 214 -8.91 -6.31 -27.75
CA ARG A 214 -7.53 -6.07 -28.21
C ARG A 214 -6.62 -5.82 -27.01
N GLY A 215 -5.38 -6.31 -27.11
CA GLY A 215 -4.36 -6.17 -26.06
C GLY A 215 -4.10 -7.47 -25.30
N PRO A 216 -3.04 -7.51 -24.48
CA PRO A 216 -2.64 -8.71 -23.75
C PRO A 216 -3.57 -9.01 -22.56
N TYR A 217 -3.68 -10.29 -22.20
CA TYR A 217 -4.34 -10.76 -20.97
C TYR A 217 -3.25 -11.07 -19.95
N ARG A 218 -2.86 -10.07 -19.16
CA ARG A 218 -1.72 -10.16 -18.22
C ARG A 218 -2.12 -10.64 -16.83
N GLY A 219 -3.17 -11.45 -16.73
CA GLY A 219 -3.60 -12.04 -15.47
C GLY A 219 -4.27 -11.09 -14.46
N TYR A 220 -4.02 -9.79 -14.54
CA TYR A 220 -4.60 -8.76 -13.68
C TYR A 220 -5.86 -8.14 -14.31
N PHE A 221 -6.99 -8.24 -13.61
CA PHE A 221 -8.30 -7.78 -14.11
C PHE A 221 -9.15 -7.10 -13.04
N HIS A 222 -9.84 -6.04 -13.45
CA HIS A 222 -10.90 -5.38 -12.70
C HIS A 222 -12.03 -4.92 -13.63
N GLY A 223 -13.09 -4.41 -13.04
CA GLY A 223 -14.31 -3.95 -13.71
C GLY A 223 -15.50 -4.87 -13.54
N GLY A 224 -15.30 -6.09 -13.03
CA GLY A 224 -16.33 -7.10 -12.83
C GLY A 224 -17.13 -6.93 -11.53
N ILE A 225 -17.79 -8.01 -11.15
CA ILE A 225 -18.66 -8.11 -9.96
C ILE A 225 -18.24 -9.25 -9.03
N SER A 226 -17.02 -9.80 -9.19
CA SER A 226 -16.52 -10.81 -8.27
C SER A 226 -16.33 -10.23 -6.86
N LEU A 227 -16.34 -11.08 -5.84
CA LEU A 227 -16.12 -10.63 -4.46
C LEU A 227 -14.74 -9.97 -4.28
N GLN A 228 -13.71 -10.49 -4.96
CA GLN A 228 -12.36 -9.95 -4.94
C GLN A 228 -12.28 -8.55 -5.56
N GLU A 229 -13.09 -8.28 -6.58
CA GLU A 229 -13.19 -6.95 -7.21
C GLU A 229 -14.09 -6.00 -6.40
N ALA A 230 -15.17 -6.52 -5.82
CA ALA A 230 -16.25 -5.72 -5.23
C ALA A 230 -16.10 -5.46 -3.72
N LEU A 231 -15.33 -6.24 -2.97
CA LEU A 231 -15.10 -6.00 -1.54
C LEU A 231 -13.84 -5.17 -1.34
N VAL A 232 -14.01 -3.97 -0.77
CA VAL A 232 -12.92 -3.05 -0.44
C VAL A 232 -12.84 -2.81 1.07
N PRO A 233 -11.62 -2.64 1.62
CA PRO A 233 -11.47 -2.35 3.04
C PRO A 233 -11.82 -0.89 3.32
N VAL A 234 -12.43 -0.63 4.47
CA VAL A 234 -12.50 0.69 5.08
C VAL A 234 -11.80 0.60 6.43
N ILE A 235 -10.57 1.10 6.48
CA ILE A 235 -9.71 1.05 7.66
C ILE A 235 -9.67 2.45 8.26
N THR A 236 -10.21 2.59 9.46
CA THR A 236 -10.11 3.82 10.24
C THR A 236 -9.02 3.66 11.27
N ILE A 237 -8.05 4.56 11.24
CA ILE A 237 -6.92 4.59 12.16
C ILE A 237 -7.01 5.88 12.96
N THR A 238 -7.16 5.74 14.28
CA THR A 238 -7.05 6.84 15.23
C THR A 238 -5.64 6.87 15.79
N VAL A 239 -4.96 7.99 15.60
CA VAL A 239 -3.62 8.23 16.12
C VAL A 239 -3.73 8.57 17.59
N LEU A 240 -3.40 7.59 18.43
CA LEU A 240 -3.34 7.78 19.87
C LEU A 240 -2.24 8.79 20.19
N LYS A 241 -2.60 9.87 20.88
CA LYS A 241 -1.62 10.80 21.44
C LYS A 241 -0.64 9.98 22.27
N LYS A 242 0.66 10.10 22.00
CA LYS A 242 1.66 9.61 22.94
C LYS A 242 1.34 10.29 24.27
N SER A 243 1.00 9.52 25.29
CA SER A 243 0.92 10.11 26.62
C SER A 243 2.31 10.65 26.94
N GLU A 244 2.38 11.82 27.59
CA GLU A 244 3.67 12.36 28.07
C GLU A 244 4.38 11.35 29.00
N LEU A 245 3.62 10.43 29.61
CA LEU A 245 4.14 9.29 30.37
C LEU A 245 4.85 8.23 29.50
N ALA A 246 4.38 7.95 28.29
CA ALA A 246 4.99 6.97 27.38
C ALA A 246 6.27 7.52 26.71
N SER A 247 6.43 8.85 26.61
CA SER A 247 7.68 9.49 26.18
C SER A 247 8.78 9.48 27.22
N ALA A 248 8.48 9.09 28.47
CA ALA A 248 9.45 9.05 29.57
C ALA A 248 10.03 7.65 29.81
N VAL A 249 9.76 6.69 28.92
CA VAL A 249 10.50 5.43 28.80
C VAL A 249 11.55 5.62 27.72
N GLU A 250 12.80 5.82 28.12
CA GLU A 250 13.96 5.87 27.23
C GLU A 250 14.33 4.44 26.85
N ALA A 251 13.70 3.92 25.80
CA ALA A 251 14.06 2.64 25.22
C ALA A 251 15.05 2.85 24.07
N SER A 252 16.20 2.17 24.12
CA SER A 252 17.26 2.26 23.11
C SER A 252 17.73 0.87 22.68
N VAL A 253 18.26 0.79 21.46
CA VAL A 253 18.95 -0.40 20.96
C VAL A 253 20.44 -0.09 20.90
N GLN A 254 21.24 -0.93 21.53
CA GLN A 254 22.69 -0.86 21.47
C GLN A 254 23.22 -1.93 20.53
N LEU A 255 24.25 -1.57 19.78
CA LEU A 255 24.90 -2.44 18.80
C LEU A 255 26.38 -2.53 19.09
N LYS A 256 26.91 -3.75 19.02
CA LYS A 256 28.35 -4.00 19.07
C LYS A 256 28.74 -5.01 17.99
N LEU A 257 29.78 -4.68 17.24
CA LEU A 257 30.37 -5.63 16.29
C LEU A 257 31.32 -6.57 17.05
N ALA A 258 31.24 -7.88 16.82
CA ALA A 258 32.07 -8.85 17.54
C ALA A 258 33.57 -8.72 17.19
N LYS A 259 33.88 -8.28 15.96
CA LYS A 259 35.24 -8.04 15.45
C LYS A 259 35.30 -6.66 14.80
N PRO A 260 36.45 -5.97 14.78
CA PRO A 260 36.53 -4.60 14.21
C PRO A 260 36.30 -4.52 12.69
N LYS A 261 36.37 -5.65 11.98
CA LYS A 261 36.18 -5.77 10.53
C LYS A 261 35.48 -7.07 10.16
N ILE A 262 34.82 -7.07 8.99
CA ILE A 262 34.17 -8.25 8.41
C ILE A 262 35.16 -8.92 7.45
N THR A 263 35.59 -10.14 7.77
CA THR A 263 36.55 -10.90 6.96
C THR A 263 35.93 -12.12 6.27
N THR A 264 34.66 -12.39 6.54
CA THR A 264 33.91 -13.57 6.07
C THR A 264 32.47 -13.17 5.74
N ARG A 265 31.80 -13.93 4.85
CA ARG A 265 30.38 -13.70 4.52
C ARG A 265 29.43 -13.84 5.70
N PHE A 266 29.79 -14.65 6.70
CA PHE A 266 29.10 -14.73 7.97
C PHE A 266 29.87 -13.94 9.03
N PHE A 267 29.20 -13.07 9.77
CA PHE A 267 29.78 -12.33 10.88
C PHE A 267 28.75 -12.11 11.97
N SER A 268 29.19 -11.88 13.20
CA SER A 268 28.30 -11.71 14.35
C SER A 268 28.27 -10.27 14.85
N ILE A 269 27.08 -9.82 15.21
CA ILE A 269 26.84 -8.62 15.99
C ILE A 269 26.20 -9.02 17.32
N GLU A 270 26.36 -8.18 18.33
CA GLU A 270 25.60 -8.23 19.55
C GLU A 270 24.61 -7.06 19.57
N VAL A 271 23.36 -7.37 19.86
CA VAL A 271 22.27 -6.40 19.95
C VAL A 271 21.67 -6.46 21.34
N ARG A 272 21.48 -5.31 21.97
CA ARG A 272 20.88 -5.20 23.30
C ARG A 272 19.74 -4.20 23.27
N TYR A 273 18.57 -4.62 23.75
CA TYR A 273 17.44 -3.73 23.98
C TYR A 273 17.49 -3.24 25.43
N VAL A 274 17.73 -1.94 25.62
CA VAL A 274 17.84 -1.31 26.94
C VAL A 274 16.63 -0.42 27.14
N VAL A 275 15.95 -0.60 28.26
CA VAL A 275 14.81 0.22 28.67
C VAL A 275 15.21 0.94 29.95
N GLY A 276 15.13 2.27 29.95
CA GLY A 276 15.44 3.11 31.11
C GLY A 276 14.45 4.26 31.27
N GLY A 277 14.69 5.11 32.28
CA GLY A 277 13.89 6.29 32.60
C GLY A 277 13.12 6.20 33.93
N LEU A 278 12.50 7.30 34.32
CA LEU A 278 11.82 7.43 35.63
C LEU A 278 10.68 6.40 35.79
N PHE A 279 9.97 6.06 34.71
CA PHE A 279 8.87 5.09 34.74
C PHE A 279 9.34 3.63 34.78
N ASP A 280 10.54 3.37 34.27
CA ASP A 280 11.19 2.09 34.43
C ASP A 280 11.61 1.89 35.90
N PHE A 281 12.20 2.92 36.50
CA PHE A 281 12.53 2.93 37.93
C PHE A 281 11.29 2.75 38.83
N MET A 282 10.13 3.27 38.43
CA MET A 282 8.86 3.11 39.14
C MET A 282 8.14 1.78 38.86
N GLY A 283 8.69 0.90 38.01
CA GLY A 283 8.10 -0.41 37.69
C GLY A 283 6.82 -0.34 36.85
N VAL A 284 6.59 0.75 36.14
CA VAL A 284 5.37 1.00 35.35
C VAL A 284 5.57 0.67 33.86
N ALA A 285 6.82 0.57 33.39
CA ALA A 285 7.15 0.21 32.02
C ALA A 285 6.90 -1.29 31.75
N LYS A 286 5.93 -1.62 30.88
CA LYS A 286 5.59 -3.00 30.48
C LYS A 286 6.30 -3.47 29.20
N GLN A 287 7.36 -2.78 28.78
CA GLN A 287 7.98 -3.01 27.48
C GLN A 287 9.18 -3.97 27.61
N ASP A 288 8.89 -5.26 27.80
CA ASP A 288 9.93 -6.27 28.05
C ASP A 288 10.55 -6.85 26.77
N THR A 289 9.93 -6.60 25.61
CA THR A 289 10.42 -7.11 24.33
C THR A 289 10.36 -6.06 23.22
N LYS A 290 11.24 -6.22 22.23
CA LYS A 290 11.30 -5.39 21.02
C LYS A 290 11.54 -6.25 19.78
N ARG A 291 10.60 -6.20 18.85
CA ARG A 291 10.70 -6.91 17.56
C ARG A 291 11.45 -6.06 16.54
N VAL A 292 12.52 -6.61 15.97
CA VAL A 292 13.43 -5.89 15.06
C VAL A 292 13.76 -6.71 13.82
N LYS A 293 14.22 -6.02 12.78
CA LYS A 293 14.90 -6.57 11.62
C LYS A 293 16.33 -6.04 11.59
N VAL A 294 17.26 -6.84 11.08
CA VAL A 294 18.65 -6.41 10.94
C VAL A 294 19.09 -6.58 9.50
N VAL A 295 19.57 -5.48 8.90
CA VAL A 295 20.00 -5.44 7.50
C VAL A 295 21.41 -4.88 7.38
N VAL A 296 22.15 -5.38 6.39
CA VAL A 296 23.47 -4.85 6.01
C VAL A 296 23.33 -4.04 4.73
N ARG A 297 23.94 -2.85 4.68
CA ARG A 297 23.90 -1.97 3.52
C ARG A 297 25.30 -1.61 3.02
N ALA A 298 25.48 -1.63 1.71
CA ALA A 298 26.58 -0.98 1.01
C ALA A 298 26.01 0.27 0.33
N GLY A 299 26.28 1.45 0.89
CA GLY A 299 25.64 2.69 0.45
C GLY A 299 24.12 2.66 0.60
N ARG A 300 23.38 2.54 -0.51
CA ARG A 300 21.91 2.44 -0.54
C ARG A 300 21.37 1.04 -0.80
N GLN A 301 22.24 0.10 -1.18
CA GLN A 301 21.86 -1.27 -1.51
C GLN A 301 21.83 -2.12 -0.23
N ASN A 302 20.78 -2.91 -0.04
CA ASN A 302 20.76 -3.97 0.97
C ASN A 302 21.61 -5.14 0.44
N VAL A 303 22.66 -5.51 1.16
CA VAL A 303 23.65 -6.52 0.73
C VAL A 303 23.77 -7.71 1.70
N GLY A 304 22.99 -7.70 2.78
CA GLY A 304 22.99 -8.79 3.74
C GLY A 304 21.83 -8.70 4.72
N LYS A 305 21.57 -9.83 5.38
CA LYS A 305 20.44 -10.05 6.29
C LYS A 305 20.84 -10.87 7.50
N ALA A 306 19.99 -10.89 8.52
CA ALA A 306 20.15 -11.83 9.64
C ALA A 306 19.90 -13.27 9.16
N ALA A 307 20.80 -14.19 9.53
CA ALA A 307 20.70 -15.62 9.21
C ALA A 307 20.29 -16.45 10.43
N MET A 308 20.70 -16.04 11.64
CA MET A 308 20.20 -16.61 12.90
C MET A 308 20.34 -15.59 14.02
N ALA A 309 19.64 -15.80 15.12
CA ALA A 309 19.88 -15.12 16.39
C ALA A 309 19.94 -16.15 17.53
N ALA A 310 20.63 -15.81 18.62
CA ALA A 310 20.73 -16.67 19.80
C ALA A 310 19.36 -16.98 20.43
N TYR A 311 18.40 -16.08 20.27
CA TYR A 311 16.99 -16.28 20.60
C TYR A 311 16.09 -15.39 19.75
N GLY A 312 14.78 -15.71 19.75
CA GLY A 312 13.75 -14.86 19.17
C GLY A 312 13.79 -14.73 17.65
N PHE A 313 14.54 -15.57 16.93
CA PHE A 313 14.62 -15.57 15.48
C PHE A 313 13.35 -16.20 14.87
N GLU A 314 12.67 -15.46 14.01
CA GLU A 314 11.48 -15.90 13.30
C GLU A 314 11.71 -15.73 11.79
N GLU A 315 11.68 -16.84 11.06
CA GLU A 315 11.88 -16.84 9.61
C GLU A 315 10.59 -16.38 8.90
N GLY A 316 10.57 -15.14 8.41
CA GLY A 316 9.45 -14.55 7.68
C GLY A 316 9.48 -14.86 6.18
N ARG A 317 8.34 -14.63 5.48
CA ARG A 317 8.22 -14.87 4.02
C ARG A 317 9.13 -13.99 3.15
N SER A 318 9.55 -12.82 3.63
CA SER A 318 10.39 -11.87 2.88
C SER A 318 11.64 -11.40 3.63
N GLU A 319 11.56 -11.22 4.96
CA GLU A 319 12.70 -10.87 5.83
C GLU A 319 12.54 -11.55 7.20
N ALA A 320 13.66 -11.95 7.82
CA ALA A 320 13.65 -12.52 9.17
C ALA A 320 13.43 -11.44 10.23
N GLU A 321 12.61 -11.74 11.23
CA GLU A 321 12.36 -10.88 12.38
C GLU A 321 13.01 -11.47 13.63
N ILE A 322 13.39 -10.60 14.58
CA ILE A 322 14.06 -10.99 15.82
C ILE A 322 13.36 -10.31 17.00
N VAL A 323 12.88 -11.09 17.96
CA VAL A 323 12.34 -10.60 19.22
C VAL A 323 13.47 -10.45 20.23
N LEU A 324 13.87 -9.21 20.50
CA LEU A 324 14.80 -8.86 21.58
C LEU A 324 14.05 -8.85 22.91
N GLU A 325 14.67 -9.42 23.94
CA GLU A 325 14.25 -9.31 25.34
C GLU A 325 15.04 -8.18 26.01
N ARG A 326 14.40 -7.49 26.94
CA ARG A 326 14.97 -6.41 27.72
C ARG A 326 16.24 -6.84 28.46
N ASP A 327 17.26 -5.99 28.39
CA ASP A 327 18.56 -6.09 29.07
C ASP A 327 19.36 -7.39 28.81
N LYS A 328 18.84 -8.28 27.96
CA LYS A 328 19.45 -9.51 27.50
C LYS A 328 20.19 -9.26 26.18
N PRO A 329 21.52 -9.47 26.11
CA PRO A 329 22.24 -9.42 24.85
C PRO A 329 21.84 -10.55 23.92
N ASN A 330 21.62 -10.24 22.64
CA ASN A 330 21.36 -11.23 21.59
C ASN A 330 22.51 -11.23 20.58
N ALA A 331 23.18 -12.38 20.44
CA ALA A 331 24.17 -12.58 19.38
C ALA A 331 23.44 -12.94 18.08
N ILE A 332 23.57 -12.08 17.07
CA ILE A 332 22.92 -12.24 15.76
C ILE A 332 24.00 -12.52 14.73
N THR A 333 23.85 -13.63 14.01
CA THR A 333 24.71 -13.96 12.88
C THR A 333 24.12 -13.33 11.62
N MET A 334 24.89 -12.44 11.01
CA MET A 334 24.60 -11.79 9.75
C MET A 334 25.22 -12.57 8.60
N MET A 335 24.53 -12.57 7.45
CA MET A 335 25.01 -13.14 6.21
C MET A 335 24.99 -12.08 5.11
N LEU A 336 26.12 -11.87 4.45
CA LEU A 336 26.18 -11.13 3.20
C LEU A 336 25.65 -12.00 2.05
N THR A 337 24.62 -11.52 1.37
CA THR A 337 23.90 -12.27 0.33
C THR A 337 24.23 -11.80 -1.08
N GLU A 338 24.64 -10.54 -1.22
CA GLU A 338 24.93 -9.91 -2.50
C GLU A 338 26.41 -9.54 -2.60
N GLU A 339 26.92 -9.47 -3.83
CA GLU A 339 28.22 -8.86 -4.09
C GLU A 339 28.11 -7.33 -4.11
N PHE A 340 29.16 -6.66 -3.66
CA PHE A 340 29.24 -5.21 -3.61
C PHE A 340 30.69 -4.74 -3.70
N GLU A 341 30.92 -3.60 -4.36
CA GLU A 341 32.27 -3.05 -4.55
C GLU A 341 32.73 -2.18 -3.38
N SER A 342 31.82 -1.78 -2.48
CA SER A 342 32.15 -0.85 -1.41
C SER A 342 33.10 -1.50 -0.38
N PRO A 343 34.21 -0.85 0.00
CA PRO A 343 35.15 -1.39 1.00
C PRO A 343 34.59 -1.34 2.43
N VAL A 344 33.43 -0.71 2.60
CA VAL A 344 32.75 -0.56 3.90
C VAL A 344 31.27 -0.87 3.77
N VAL A 345 30.69 -1.37 4.85
CA VAL A 345 29.24 -1.56 4.99
C VAL A 345 28.72 -0.91 6.27
N SER A 346 27.41 -0.85 6.38
CA SER A 346 26.72 -0.48 7.62
C SER A 346 25.70 -1.55 8.02
N VAL A 347 25.57 -1.77 9.32
CA VAL A 347 24.55 -2.64 9.91
C VAL A 347 23.48 -1.75 10.51
N HIS A 348 22.22 -2.01 10.18
CA HIS A 348 21.07 -1.25 10.67
C HIS A 348 20.09 -2.17 11.38
N VAL A 349 19.72 -1.81 12.60
CA VAL A 349 18.60 -2.44 13.32
C VAL A 349 17.38 -1.57 13.10
N LEU A 350 16.36 -2.15 12.49
CA LEU A 350 15.09 -1.53 12.18
C LEU A 350 14.02 -2.11 13.09
N ASP A 351 13.08 -1.29 13.54
CA ASP A 351 11.87 -1.82 14.16
C ASP A 351 11.09 -2.65 13.13
N ALA A 352 10.77 -3.90 13.44
CA ALA A 352 10.19 -4.83 12.46
C ALA A 352 8.82 -4.38 11.95
N LEU A 353 8.05 -3.69 12.80
CA LEU A 353 6.76 -3.17 12.41
C LEU A 353 6.91 -1.89 11.59
N THR A 354 7.85 -1.03 11.97
CA THR A 354 7.91 0.36 11.49
C THR A 354 8.96 0.69 10.44
N ASP A 355 9.95 -0.19 10.25
CA ASP A 355 11.18 0.04 9.49
C ASP A 355 11.98 1.29 9.93
N VAL A 356 11.65 1.88 11.09
CA VAL A 356 12.41 2.99 11.67
C VAL A 356 13.74 2.44 12.16
N GLU A 357 14.84 3.13 11.80
CA GLU A 357 16.17 2.81 12.32
C GLU A 357 16.21 3.09 13.82
N LEU A 358 16.45 2.03 14.60
CA LEU A 358 16.60 2.09 16.05
C LEU A 358 18.07 2.31 16.43
N ALA A 359 18.99 1.72 15.65
CA ALA A 359 20.42 1.85 15.82
C ALA A 359 21.15 1.47 14.54
N SER A 360 22.36 2.02 14.34
CA SER A 360 23.24 1.59 13.26
C SER A 360 24.72 1.61 13.63
N LEU A 361 25.47 0.70 13.02
CA LEU A 361 26.94 0.73 12.97
C LEU A 361 27.33 1.09 11.53
N LYS A 362 28.12 2.15 11.38
CA LYS A 362 28.50 2.70 10.05
C LYS A 362 29.98 2.50 9.80
N ASN A 363 30.36 2.52 8.52
CA ASN A 363 31.75 2.46 8.05
C ASN A 363 32.51 1.22 8.55
N ILE A 364 31.86 0.05 8.57
CA ILE A 364 32.47 -1.21 8.97
C ILE A 364 33.36 -1.70 7.82
N PRO A 365 34.69 -1.84 8.01
CA PRO A 365 35.58 -2.34 6.96
C PRO A 365 35.25 -3.78 6.57
N VAL A 366 35.29 -4.06 5.27
CA VAL A 366 35.12 -5.40 4.70
C VAL A 366 36.41 -5.82 4.00
N GLU A 367 36.98 -6.93 4.44
CA GLU A 367 38.17 -7.57 3.86
C GLU A 367 37.88 -9.05 3.65
N ILE A 368 36.96 -9.33 2.73
CA ILE A 368 36.65 -10.71 2.35
C ILE A 368 37.60 -11.06 1.22
N SER A 369 38.57 -11.93 1.52
CA SER A 369 39.36 -12.58 0.46
C SER A 369 38.40 -13.40 -0.39
N ILE A 370 38.41 -13.13 -1.70
CA ILE A 370 37.64 -13.86 -2.72
C ILE A 370 38.04 -15.33 -2.70
#